data_AF-A0A349HEE3-F1
#
_entry.id   AF-A0A349HEE3-F1
#
_cell.length_a   1.000
_cell.length_b   1.000
_cell.length_c   1.000
_cell.angle_alpha   90.00
_cell.angle_beta   90.00
_cell.angle_gamma   90.00
#
_symmetry.space_group_name_H-M   'P 1'
#
loop_
_entity.id
_entity.type
_entity.pdbx_description
1 polymer ?
#
loop_
_entity_poly.entity_id
_entity_poly.type
_entity_poly.pdbx_seq_one_letter_code
_entity_poly.pdbx_strand_id
1 'polypeptide(L)' 'IMPVGAPSFHEALRWGAEVFHALKAVLKKQGMNTAVGDEGGFAP' A
#
# COMPACT_ATOMS: atom_id res chain seq x y z
N ILE A 1 6.29 -3.76 1.68
CA ILE A 1 7.08 -2.55 1.98
C ILE A 1 7.52 -2.58 3.44
N MET A 2 8.63 -1.93 3.80
CA MET A 2 9.12 -1.89 5.19
C MET A 2 9.51 -0.46 5.59
N PRO A 3 8.80 0.19 6.54
CA PRO A 3 9.03 1.58 6.93
C PRO A 3 10.16 1.71 7.97
N VAL A 4 11.41 1.44 7.56
CA VAL A 4 12.59 1.38 8.45
C VAL A 4 12.95 2.69 9.15
N GLY A 5 12.47 3.83 8.64
CA GLY A 5 12.78 5.16 9.16
C GLY A 5 11.69 5.77 10.04
N ALA A 6 10.58 5.06 10.30
CA ALA A 6 9.48 5.62 11.08
C ALA A 6 9.86 5.75 12.57
N PRO A 7 9.54 6.87 13.24
CA PRO A 7 9.96 7.13 14.63
C PRO A 7 9.15 6.34 15.66
N SER A 8 8.06 5.68 15.25
CA SER A 8 7.24 4.80 16.10
C SER A 8 6.52 3.76 15.26
N PHE A 9 6.00 2.72 15.90
CA PHE A 9 5.15 1.73 15.22
C PHE A 9 3.88 2.36 14.64
N HIS A 10 3.28 3.34 15.32
CA HIS A 10 2.11 4.04 14.82
C HIS A 10 2.41 4.76 13.51
N GLU A 11 3.56 5.45 13.45
CA GLU A 11 4.03 6.13 12.25
C GLU A 11 4.39 5.14 11.13
N ALA A 12 5.01 4.00 11.47
CA ALA A 12 5.31 2.93 10.54
C ALA A 12 4.02 2.39 9.86
N LEU A 13 2.99 2.15 10.67
CA LEU A 13 1.69 1.69 10.18
C LEU A 13 1.01 2.73 9.28
N ARG A 14 1.04 4.01 9.70
CA ARG A 14 0.50 5.13 8.92
C ARG A 14 1.19 5.22 7.55
N TRP A 15 2.51 5.19 7.50
CA TRP A 15 3.27 5.22 6.24
C TRP A 15 2.92 4.03 5.36
N GLY A 16 2.78 2.83 5.94
CA GLY A 16 2.37 1.63 5.23
C GLY A 16 1.01 1.78 4.55
N ALA A 17 0.02 2.32 5.27
CA ALA A 17 -1.33 2.56 4.76
C ALA A 17 -1.36 3.64 3.66
N GLU A 18 -0.61 4.73 3.84
CA GLU A 18 -0.50 5.81 2.85
C GLU A 18 0.10 5.28 1.53
N VAL A 19 1.18 4.49 1.61
CA VAL A 19 1.78 3.87 0.43
C VAL A 19 0.82 2.88 -0.24
N PHE A 20 0.08 2.08 0.52
CA PHE A 20 -0.92 1.15 -0.03
C PHE A 20 -2.01 1.88 -0.83
N HIS A 21 -2.56 2.97 -0.30
CA HIS A 21 -3.58 3.76 -1.01
C HIS A 21 -3.02 4.54 -2.20
N ALA A 22 -1.80 5.05 -2.09
CA ALA A 22 -1.11 5.67 -3.22
C ALA A 22 -0.89 4.66 -4.36
N LEU A 23 -0.45 3.45 -4.04
CA LEU A 23 -0.27 2.36 -5.00
C LEU A 23 -1.59 2.01 -5.71
N LYS A 24 -2.70 1.91 -4.96
CA LYS A 24 -4.03 1.68 -5.53
C LYS A 24 -4.38 2.72 -6.61
N ALA A 25 -4.10 4.00 -6.35
CA ALA A 25 -4.37 5.08 -7.29
C ALA A 25 -3.49 4.98 -8.55
N VAL A 26 -2.22 4.59 -8.40
CA VAL A 26 -1.30 4.36 -9.53
C VAL A 26 -1.80 3.20 -10.40
N LEU A 27 -2.13 2.05 -9.80
CA LEU A 27 -2.63 0.88 -10.53
C LEU A 27 -3.92 1.21 -11.29
N LYS A 28 -4.87 1.91 -10.65
CA LYS A 28 -6.10 2.37 -11.32
C LYS A 28 -5.82 3.29 -12.51
N LYS A 29 -4.89 4.23 -12.39
CA LYS A 29 -4.51 5.13 -13.50
C LYS A 29 -3.93 4.38 -14.69
N GLN A 30 -3.30 3.23 -14.44
CA GLN A 30 -2.75 2.34 -15.47
C GLN A 30 -3.78 1.34 -16.00
N GLY A 31 -5.03 1.37 -15.52
CA GLY A 31 -6.08 0.42 -15.94
C GLY A 31 -5.91 -0.99 -15.39
N MET A 32 -5.07 -1.18 -14.36
CA MET A 32 -4.79 -2.48 -13.76
C MET A 32 -5.81 -2.87 -12.69
N ASN A 33 -5.90 -4.16 -12.38
CA ASN A 33 -6.78 -4.67 -11.32
C ASN A 33 -6.35 -4.14 -9.94
N THR A 34 -7.33 -3.79 -9.11
CA THR A 34 -7.10 -3.35 -7.72
C THR A 34 -7.91 -4.13 -6.70
N ALA A 35 -8.41 -5.31 -7.09
CA ALA A 35 -8.86 -6.34 -6.15
C ALA A 35 -7.69 -6.83 -5.29
N VAL A 36 -8.02 -7.35 -4.12
CA VAL A 36 -7.04 -7.85 -3.15
C VAL A 36 -7.00 -9.37 -3.15
N GLY A 37 -5.81 -9.95 -2.97
CA GLY A 37 -5.63 -11.37 -2.76
C GLY A 37 -5.80 -11.77 -1.29
N ASP A 38 -5.45 -13.03 -0.97
CA ASP A 38 -5.65 -13.63 0.36
C ASP A 38 -4.96 -12.86 1.49
N GLU A 39 -3.81 -12.23 1.21
CA GLU A 39 -3.04 -11.43 2.17
C GLU A 39 -3.33 -9.91 2.07
N GLY A 40 -4.33 -9.50 1.29
CA GLY A 40 -4.75 -8.09 1.19
C GLY A 40 -3.93 -7.22 0.23
N GLY A 41 -2.91 -7.78 -0.43
CA GLY A 41 -2.14 -7.09 -1.47
C GLY A 41 -2.86 -7.05 -2.83
N PHE A 42 -2.47 -6.11 -3.71
CA PHE A 42 -2.98 -6.07 -5.10
C PHE A 42 -2.31 -7.13 -5.96
N ALA A 43 -3.07 -7.73 -6.88
CA ALA A 43 -2.58 -8.62 -7.95
C ALA A 43 -2.98 -8.03 -9.32
N PRO A 44 -2.31 -6.94 -9.74
CA PRO A 44 -2.66 -6.16 -10.94
C PRO A 44 -2.48 -6.90 -12.26
#